data_AF-A0A109LAB9-F1
#
_entry.id   AF-A0A109LAB9-F1
#
_cell.length_a   1.000
_cell.length_b   1.000
_cell.length_c   1.000
_cell.angle_alpha   90.00
_cell.angle_beta   90.00
_cell.angle_gamma   90.00
#
_symmetry.space_group_name_H-M   'P 1'
#
loop_
_entity.id
_entity.type
_entity.pdbx_description
1 polymer ?
#
loop_
_entity_poly.entity_id
_entity_poly.type
_entity_poly.pdbx_seq_one_letter_code
_entity_poly.pdbx_strand_id
1 'polypeptide(L)'
;MTSLTDTSEAATETPATLSSLAPNPIFNFSPSDTFAIVAMQVAKGKKVEHRRIEIPEQFHACPIFRAQLHYFNSGECKSNSLTDAYHRILRFNILAEWAVTEYPHAKVLPAAVMQDLGHHLRTVKKSQLNTICVYMSIYRTAFDNFLDHAYGNPALADAAAAVREAIVYIPSVSNRAGQATPSLGQITNQPEKDELKIVRSTIHFCCRFLHEMNEQRLELLGDENVMRQLAIMLNECDGDYEKLRYSTTKTTRSTVYKAIAGAILESGNLRLKERLLHNRTEFSYDQIENNSALTIEEANRLIKSGLRVTGSLDIYPENNAHKLHFNNIDYLYLIKHTPCEEVAFAWLLATDRVQLSGVTDMRQGDLRITPSVASPIYTKNRSEQSIRDVPMHYSKSMQYHAYAGRLQKLSATRLLI
;
A
#
# COMPACT_ATOMS: atom_id res chain seq x y z
N MET A 1 -32.20 -59.82 -50.63
CA MET A 1 -32.18 -60.78 -49.51
C MET A 1 -30.76 -60.81 -48.95
N THR A 2 -30.66 -60.69 -47.64
CA THR A 2 -29.52 -60.94 -46.74
C THR A 2 -28.23 -61.52 -47.34
N SER A 3 -27.08 -60.94 -46.98
CA SER A 3 -26.16 -61.59 -46.03
C SER A 3 -24.99 -60.67 -45.64
N LEU A 4 -24.74 -60.58 -44.34
CA LEU A 4 -23.46 -60.21 -43.76
C LEU A 4 -22.37 -61.20 -44.18
N THR A 5 -21.12 -60.74 -44.24
CA THR A 5 -19.96 -61.49 -43.74
C THR A 5 -18.90 -60.50 -43.29
N ASP A 6 -18.51 -60.67 -42.03
CA ASP A 6 -17.34 -60.08 -41.38
C ASP A 6 -16.05 -60.44 -42.13
N THR A 7 -15.14 -59.49 -42.19
CA THR A 7 -13.70 -59.79 -42.07
C THR A 7 -13.06 -58.69 -41.24
N SER A 8 -12.59 -59.08 -40.06
CA SER A 8 -11.78 -58.25 -39.17
C SER A 8 -10.41 -57.98 -39.81
N GLU A 9 -10.07 -56.72 -40.01
CA GLU A 9 -8.66 -56.32 -40.03
C GLU A 9 -8.25 -55.95 -38.60
N ALA A 10 -7.19 -56.61 -38.16
CA ALA A 10 -6.61 -56.49 -36.84
C ALA A 10 -6.17 -55.06 -36.56
N ALA A 11 -6.74 -54.45 -35.52
CA ALA A 11 -6.18 -53.28 -34.89
C ALA A 11 -4.83 -53.69 -34.28
N THR A 12 -3.73 -53.37 -34.96
CA THR A 12 -2.41 -53.30 -34.31
C THR A 12 -2.46 -52.18 -33.28
N GLU A 13 -2.86 -52.52 -32.06
CA GLU A 13 -2.69 -51.66 -30.89
C GLU A 13 -1.19 -51.50 -30.63
N THR A 14 -0.62 -50.41 -31.15
CA THR A 14 0.67 -49.94 -30.67
C THR A 14 0.57 -49.74 -29.15
N PRO A 15 1.48 -50.33 -28.35
CA PRO A 15 1.41 -50.21 -26.90
C PRO A 15 1.49 -48.74 -26.50
N ALA A 16 0.48 -48.27 -25.77
CA ALA A 16 0.39 -46.90 -25.32
C ALA A 16 1.67 -46.53 -24.55
N THR A 17 2.48 -45.66 -25.12
CA THR A 17 3.63 -45.08 -24.42
C THR A 17 3.13 -44.10 -23.35
N LEU A 18 3.88 -43.87 -22.27
CA LEU A 18 3.55 -42.84 -21.27
C LEU A 18 3.29 -41.46 -21.91
N SER A 19 3.96 -41.16 -23.02
CA SER A 19 3.76 -40.00 -23.89
C SER A 19 2.39 -39.95 -24.58
N SER A 20 1.79 -41.08 -24.95
CA SER A 20 0.45 -41.14 -25.54
C SER A 20 -0.70 -41.02 -24.53
N LEU A 21 -0.39 -41.09 -23.24
CA LEU A 21 -1.31 -40.79 -22.13
C LEU A 21 -1.22 -39.33 -21.67
N ALA A 22 -0.32 -38.53 -22.26
CA ALA A 22 -0.28 -37.11 -22.01
C ALA A 22 -1.59 -36.47 -22.52
N PRO A 23 -2.27 -35.62 -21.73
CA PRO A 23 -3.43 -34.90 -22.22
C PRO A 23 -3.04 -34.13 -23.48
N ASN A 24 -3.89 -34.18 -24.52
CA ASN A 24 -3.67 -33.44 -25.77
C ASN A 24 -3.23 -32.01 -25.42
N PRO A 25 -2.16 -31.48 -26.05
CA PRO A 25 -1.79 -30.09 -25.84
C PRO A 25 -3.03 -29.24 -26.10
N ILE A 26 -3.39 -28.41 -25.12
CA ILE A 26 -4.51 -27.48 -25.25
C ILE A 26 -4.20 -26.67 -26.50
N PHE A 27 -5.00 -26.84 -27.54
CA PHE A 27 -4.88 -26.09 -28.77
C PHE A 27 -4.82 -24.61 -28.40
N ASN A 28 -3.66 -23.97 -28.63
CA ASN A 28 -3.57 -22.53 -28.69
C ASN A 28 -4.34 -22.10 -29.94
N PHE A 29 -5.66 -22.01 -29.81
CA PHE A 29 -6.49 -21.36 -30.82
C PHE A 29 -6.06 -19.89 -30.87
N SER A 30 -5.78 -19.40 -32.08
CA SER A 30 -5.46 -18.00 -32.34
C SER A 30 -6.47 -17.08 -31.62
N PRO A 31 -6.05 -15.90 -31.13
CA PRO A 31 -6.97 -14.94 -30.53
C PRO A 31 -8.09 -14.63 -31.52
N SER A 32 -9.33 -14.86 -31.08
CA SER A 32 -10.54 -14.52 -31.84
C SER A 32 -11.09 -13.20 -31.32
N ASP A 33 -11.63 -12.38 -32.22
CA ASP A 33 -12.27 -11.10 -31.89
C ASP A 33 -13.68 -11.29 -31.28
N THR A 34 -14.20 -12.52 -31.28
CA THR A 34 -15.56 -12.84 -30.80
C THR A 34 -15.60 -13.82 -29.63
N PHE A 35 -14.52 -14.59 -29.39
CA PHE A 35 -14.43 -15.48 -28.23
C PHE A 35 -13.01 -15.54 -27.61
N ALA A 36 -12.95 -15.93 -26.33
CA ALA A 36 -11.72 -16.16 -25.59
C ALA A 36 -11.81 -17.48 -24.81
N ILE A 37 -10.70 -18.17 -24.64
CA ILE A 37 -10.59 -19.35 -23.78
C ILE A 37 -9.77 -18.97 -22.56
N VAL A 38 -10.40 -18.99 -21.38
CA VAL A 38 -9.79 -18.49 -20.14
C VAL A 38 -9.65 -19.63 -19.14
N ALA A 39 -8.45 -19.81 -18.62
CA ALA A 39 -8.21 -20.70 -17.49
C ALA A 39 -8.76 -20.06 -16.21
N MET A 40 -9.57 -20.81 -15.46
CA MET A 40 -10.23 -20.34 -14.26
C MET A 40 -10.36 -21.42 -13.19
N GLN A 41 -10.60 -20.98 -11.95
CA GLN A 41 -10.81 -21.85 -10.82
C GLN A 41 -11.92 -21.26 -9.94
N VAL A 42 -12.97 -22.03 -9.65
CA VAL A 42 -14.13 -21.54 -8.88
C VAL A 42 -13.76 -21.18 -7.43
N ALA A 43 -12.84 -21.92 -6.83
CA ALA A 43 -12.29 -21.64 -5.50
C ALA A 43 -10.90 -22.27 -5.35
N LYS A 44 -10.09 -21.73 -4.41
CA LYS A 44 -8.74 -22.25 -4.14
C LYS A 44 -8.78 -23.75 -3.81
N GLY A 45 -8.05 -24.56 -4.57
CA GLY A 45 -7.99 -26.02 -4.42
C GLY A 45 -8.99 -26.80 -5.27
N LYS A 46 -9.85 -26.14 -6.07
CA LYS A 46 -10.73 -26.81 -7.06
C LYS A 46 -9.99 -27.11 -8.37
N LYS A 47 -10.57 -27.96 -9.22
CA LYS A 47 -10.00 -28.27 -10.54
C LYS A 47 -9.92 -27.01 -11.40
N VAL A 48 -8.82 -26.85 -12.14
CA VAL A 48 -8.68 -25.78 -13.14
C VAL A 48 -9.55 -26.13 -14.35
N GLU A 49 -10.40 -25.19 -14.75
CA GLU A 49 -11.27 -25.30 -15.91
C GLU A 49 -10.82 -24.32 -17.00
N HIS A 50 -10.91 -24.71 -18.26
CA HIS A 50 -10.75 -23.80 -19.40
C HIS A 50 -12.14 -23.50 -19.94
N ARG A 51 -12.58 -22.24 -19.83
CA ARG A 51 -13.92 -21.83 -20.22
C ARG A 51 -13.86 -20.97 -21.47
N ARG A 52 -14.64 -21.35 -22.49
CA ARG A 52 -14.91 -20.50 -23.66
C ARG A 52 -15.92 -19.44 -23.27
N ILE A 53 -15.57 -18.19 -23.53
CA ILE A 53 -16.39 -17.00 -23.32
C ILE A 53 -16.61 -16.39 -24.70
N GLU A 54 -17.84 -16.11 -25.06
CA GLU A 54 -18.21 -15.65 -26.39
C GLU A 54 -19.12 -14.44 -26.29
N ILE A 55 -18.86 -13.44 -27.15
CA ILE A 55 -19.72 -12.27 -27.26
C ILE A 55 -21.05 -12.73 -27.87
N PRO A 56 -22.21 -12.29 -27.36
CA PRO A 56 -23.49 -12.61 -28.01
C PRO A 56 -23.50 -12.17 -29.48
N GLU A 57 -24.09 -12.98 -30.37
CA GLU A 57 -24.02 -12.79 -31.83
C GLU A 57 -24.41 -11.36 -32.28
N GLN A 58 -25.46 -10.81 -31.68
CA GLN A 58 -25.93 -9.46 -32.00
C GLN A 58 -24.91 -8.36 -31.65
N PHE A 59 -24.00 -8.61 -30.72
CA PHE A 59 -23.00 -7.66 -30.22
C PHE A 59 -21.58 -7.95 -30.69
N HIS A 60 -21.35 -8.84 -31.67
CA HIS A 60 -20.01 -9.15 -32.19
C HIS A 60 -19.19 -7.92 -32.63
N ALA A 61 -19.86 -6.85 -33.05
CA ALA A 61 -19.22 -5.59 -33.45
C ALA A 61 -19.13 -4.54 -32.31
N CYS A 62 -19.66 -4.85 -31.12
CA CYS A 62 -19.76 -3.89 -30.03
C CYS A 62 -18.38 -3.65 -29.36
N PRO A 63 -17.89 -2.39 -29.34
CA PRO A 63 -16.60 -2.06 -28.72
C PRO A 63 -16.50 -2.44 -27.24
N ILE A 64 -17.60 -2.37 -26.50
CA ILE A 64 -17.66 -2.68 -25.06
C ILE A 64 -17.38 -4.16 -24.77
N PHE A 65 -17.93 -5.08 -25.57
CA PHE A 65 -17.66 -6.51 -25.41
C PHE A 65 -16.28 -6.89 -25.94
N ARG A 66 -15.85 -6.28 -27.05
CA ARG A 66 -14.50 -6.48 -27.62
C ARG A 66 -13.40 -6.03 -26.65
N ALA A 67 -13.58 -4.91 -25.96
CA ALA A 67 -12.63 -4.43 -24.95
C ALA A 67 -12.48 -5.42 -23.78
N GLN A 68 -13.59 -6.02 -23.32
CA GLN A 68 -13.55 -7.05 -22.28
C GLN A 68 -12.87 -8.34 -22.76
N LEU A 69 -13.13 -8.74 -24.01
CA LEU A 69 -12.51 -9.91 -24.62
C LEU A 69 -11.00 -9.72 -24.82
N HIS A 70 -10.58 -8.52 -25.22
CA HIS A 70 -9.17 -8.13 -25.31
C HIS A 70 -8.47 -8.31 -23.96
N TYR A 71 -9.09 -7.85 -22.87
CA TYR A 71 -8.54 -8.05 -21.53
C TYR A 71 -8.34 -9.53 -21.19
N PHE A 72 -9.30 -10.41 -21.49
CA PHE A 72 -9.15 -11.86 -21.26
C PHE A 72 -7.98 -12.49 -22.04
N ASN A 73 -7.67 -11.96 -23.23
CA ASN A 73 -6.57 -12.42 -24.05
C ASN A 73 -5.21 -11.80 -23.64
N SER A 74 -5.21 -10.73 -22.86
CA SER A 74 -4.02 -9.99 -22.42
C SER A 74 -3.12 -10.80 -21.47
N GLY A 75 -1.83 -10.43 -21.44
CA GLY A 75 -0.88 -10.98 -20.47
C GLY A 75 -1.23 -10.64 -19.01
N GLU A 76 -1.86 -9.49 -18.80
CA GLU A 76 -2.28 -9.01 -17.47
C GLU A 76 -3.33 -9.95 -16.86
N CYS A 77 -4.39 -10.29 -17.61
CA CYS A 77 -5.39 -11.25 -17.13
C CYS A 77 -4.80 -12.65 -16.88
N LYS A 78 -3.85 -13.08 -17.71
CA LYS A 78 -3.18 -14.39 -17.58
C LYS A 78 -2.25 -14.45 -16.35
N SER A 79 -1.75 -13.30 -15.88
CA SER A 79 -0.91 -13.19 -14.69
C SER A 79 -1.70 -13.14 -13.37
N ASN A 80 -3.00 -12.81 -13.43
CA ASN A 80 -3.87 -12.78 -12.26
C ASN A 80 -4.22 -14.19 -11.76
N SER A 81 -4.73 -14.28 -10.52
CA SER A 81 -5.18 -15.54 -9.96
C SER A 81 -6.34 -16.16 -10.78
N LEU A 82 -6.36 -17.49 -10.91
CA LEU A 82 -7.43 -18.21 -11.61
C LEU A 82 -8.83 -17.98 -11.00
N THR A 83 -8.88 -17.64 -9.71
CA THR A 83 -10.11 -17.24 -9.01
C THR A 83 -10.57 -15.84 -9.41
N ASP A 84 -9.65 -14.90 -9.66
CA ASP A 84 -10.00 -13.57 -10.21
C ASP A 84 -10.59 -13.72 -11.62
N ALA A 85 -9.96 -14.56 -12.47
CA ALA A 85 -10.48 -14.89 -13.79
C ALA A 85 -11.93 -15.39 -13.71
N TYR A 86 -12.25 -16.35 -12.84
CA TYR A 86 -13.62 -16.83 -12.65
C TYR A 86 -14.63 -15.70 -12.34
N HIS A 87 -14.30 -14.79 -11.43
CA HIS A 87 -15.18 -13.68 -11.08
C HIS A 87 -15.40 -12.73 -12.27
N ARG A 88 -14.37 -12.45 -13.05
CA ARG A 88 -14.48 -11.60 -14.25
C ARG A 88 -15.37 -12.22 -15.32
N ILE A 89 -15.27 -13.54 -15.52
CA ILE A 89 -16.15 -14.29 -16.44
C ILE A 89 -17.61 -14.19 -16.00
N LEU A 90 -17.87 -14.36 -14.71
CA LEU A 90 -19.23 -14.25 -14.17
C LEU A 90 -19.83 -12.86 -14.46
N ARG A 91 -19.03 -11.79 -14.36
CA ARG A 91 -19.47 -10.42 -14.65
C ARG A 91 -19.73 -10.22 -16.13
N PHE A 92 -18.82 -10.66 -16.99
CA PHE A 92 -19.01 -10.65 -18.44
C PHE A 92 -20.34 -11.32 -18.83
N ASN A 93 -20.61 -12.52 -18.32
CA ASN A 93 -21.84 -13.25 -18.62
C ASN A 93 -23.10 -12.51 -18.15
N ILE A 94 -23.06 -11.91 -16.96
CA ILE A 94 -24.22 -11.14 -16.46
C ILE A 94 -24.48 -9.92 -17.35
N LEU A 95 -23.44 -9.19 -17.77
CA LEU A 95 -23.61 -8.09 -18.73
C LEU A 95 -24.15 -8.60 -20.07
N ALA A 96 -23.64 -9.70 -20.59
CA ALA A 96 -24.09 -10.31 -21.84
C ALA A 96 -25.57 -10.70 -21.80
N GLU A 97 -25.98 -11.47 -20.79
CA GLU A 97 -27.37 -11.93 -20.61
C GLU A 97 -28.34 -10.76 -20.41
N TRP A 98 -27.96 -9.78 -19.59
CA TRP A 98 -28.77 -8.59 -19.34
C TRP A 98 -28.90 -7.71 -20.59
N ALA A 99 -27.79 -7.46 -21.30
CA ALA A 99 -27.77 -6.58 -22.46
C ALA A 99 -28.57 -7.14 -23.64
N VAL A 100 -28.57 -8.46 -23.85
CA VAL A 100 -29.40 -9.11 -24.87
C VAL A 100 -30.89 -8.89 -24.59
N THR A 101 -31.28 -8.89 -23.31
CA THR A 101 -32.67 -8.70 -22.89
C THR A 101 -33.12 -7.24 -22.98
N GLU A 102 -32.29 -6.30 -22.49
CA GLU A 102 -32.65 -4.88 -22.46
C GLU A 102 -32.48 -4.17 -23.82
N TYR A 103 -31.55 -4.64 -24.67
CA TYR A 103 -31.28 -4.03 -25.98
C TYR A 103 -31.40 -5.07 -27.11
N PRO A 104 -32.58 -5.69 -27.32
CA PRO A 104 -32.76 -6.83 -28.22
C PRO A 104 -32.50 -6.51 -29.70
N HIS A 105 -32.56 -5.24 -30.10
CA HIS A 105 -32.35 -4.80 -31.48
C HIS A 105 -31.06 -3.99 -31.67
N ALA A 106 -30.26 -3.80 -30.62
CA ALA A 106 -29.03 -3.04 -30.71
C ALA A 106 -27.88 -3.93 -31.19
N LYS A 107 -27.09 -3.41 -32.14
CA LYS A 107 -25.81 -4.02 -32.55
C LYS A 107 -24.62 -3.50 -31.74
N VAL A 108 -24.78 -2.31 -31.16
CA VAL A 108 -23.79 -1.62 -30.32
C VAL A 108 -24.53 -1.07 -29.11
N LEU A 109 -23.94 -1.27 -27.94
CA LEU A 109 -24.49 -0.75 -26.68
C LEU A 109 -24.33 0.77 -26.61
N PRO A 110 -25.30 1.49 -26.03
CA PRO A 110 -25.21 2.93 -25.83
C PRO A 110 -24.10 3.27 -24.83
N ALA A 111 -23.56 4.50 -24.89
CA ALA A 111 -22.54 4.96 -23.94
C ALA A 111 -23.02 4.84 -22.47
N ALA A 112 -24.30 5.12 -22.22
CA ALA A 112 -24.90 5.04 -20.88
C ALA A 112 -25.13 3.60 -20.36
N VAL A 113 -24.76 2.55 -21.11
CA VAL A 113 -25.03 1.15 -20.72
C VAL A 113 -24.49 0.77 -19.34
N MET A 114 -23.39 1.38 -18.91
CA MET A 114 -22.82 1.14 -17.57
C MET A 114 -23.66 1.77 -16.45
N GLN A 115 -24.28 2.92 -16.71
CA GLN A 115 -25.25 3.54 -15.82
C GLN A 115 -26.54 2.69 -15.76
N ASP A 116 -27.01 2.21 -16.91
CA ASP A 116 -28.22 1.39 -17.01
C ASP A 116 -28.05 0.03 -16.29
N LEU A 117 -26.89 -0.61 -16.47
CA LEU A 117 -26.54 -1.82 -15.73
C LEU A 117 -26.46 -1.53 -14.23
N GLY A 118 -25.86 -0.40 -13.84
CA GLY A 118 -25.78 0.03 -12.45
C GLY A 118 -27.16 0.23 -11.83
N HIS A 119 -28.09 0.82 -12.58
CA HIS A 119 -29.49 0.96 -12.17
C HIS A 119 -30.15 -0.40 -12.00
N HIS A 120 -30.00 -1.33 -12.96
CA HIS A 120 -30.54 -2.70 -12.88
C HIS A 120 -30.02 -3.45 -11.63
N LEU A 121 -28.71 -3.38 -11.35
CA LEU A 121 -28.12 -4.00 -10.16
C LEU A 121 -28.70 -3.42 -8.86
N ARG A 122 -29.01 -2.12 -8.85
CA ARG A 122 -29.60 -1.44 -7.69
C ARG A 122 -31.07 -1.78 -7.50
N THR A 123 -31.87 -1.75 -8.56
CA THR A 123 -33.34 -1.85 -8.46
C THR A 123 -33.83 -3.29 -8.52
N VAL A 124 -33.29 -4.11 -9.41
CA VAL A 124 -33.72 -5.49 -9.63
C VAL A 124 -32.94 -6.45 -8.73
N LYS A 125 -31.61 -6.35 -8.70
CA LYS A 125 -30.76 -7.22 -7.85
C LYS A 125 -30.63 -6.71 -6.41
N LYS A 126 -31.22 -5.55 -6.07
CA LYS A 126 -31.18 -4.92 -4.73
C LYS A 126 -29.76 -4.84 -4.15
N SER A 127 -28.75 -4.66 -5.00
CA SER A 127 -27.35 -4.60 -4.58
C SER A 127 -27.04 -3.29 -3.87
N GLN A 128 -26.21 -3.36 -2.82
CA GLN A 128 -25.71 -2.17 -2.15
C GLN A 128 -24.76 -1.38 -3.05
N LEU A 129 -24.66 -0.06 -2.84
CA LEU A 129 -23.82 0.82 -3.67
C LEU A 129 -22.36 0.35 -3.73
N ASN A 130 -21.77 -0.06 -2.59
CA ASN A 130 -20.40 -0.57 -2.54
C ASN A 130 -20.23 -1.83 -3.41
N THR A 131 -21.20 -2.74 -3.37
CA THR A 131 -21.21 -3.94 -4.21
C THR A 131 -21.27 -3.56 -5.68
N ILE A 132 -22.09 -2.58 -6.05
CA ILE A 132 -22.20 -2.08 -7.44
C ILE A 132 -20.87 -1.45 -7.88
N CYS A 133 -20.20 -0.66 -7.05
CA CYS A 133 -18.92 -0.07 -7.43
C CYS A 133 -17.81 -1.11 -7.61
N VAL A 134 -17.73 -2.12 -6.74
CA VAL A 134 -16.79 -3.26 -6.89
C VAL A 134 -17.15 -4.08 -8.13
N TYR A 135 -18.43 -4.23 -8.42
CA TYR A 135 -18.91 -4.90 -9.62
C TYR A 135 -18.46 -4.16 -10.89
N MET A 136 -18.55 -2.83 -10.86
CA MET A 136 -18.26 -1.95 -11.98
C MET A 136 -16.76 -1.69 -12.19
N SER A 137 -15.92 -1.82 -11.15
CA SER A 137 -14.46 -1.68 -11.28
C SER A 137 -13.83 -2.73 -12.18
N ILE A 138 -14.43 -3.93 -12.26
CA ILE A 138 -13.96 -5.01 -13.14
C ILE A 138 -14.05 -4.61 -14.61
N TYR A 139 -15.14 -3.93 -15.01
CA TYR A 139 -15.29 -3.40 -16.37
C TYR A 139 -14.30 -2.26 -16.64
N ARG A 140 -14.10 -1.37 -15.66
CA ARG A 140 -13.12 -0.28 -15.76
C ARG A 140 -11.71 -0.81 -16.02
N THR A 141 -11.24 -1.82 -15.28
CA THR A 141 -9.92 -2.44 -15.54
C THR A 141 -9.79 -2.97 -16.96
N ALA A 142 -10.84 -3.63 -17.48
CA ALA A 142 -10.81 -4.17 -18.83
C ALA A 142 -10.82 -3.05 -19.90
N PHE A 143 -11.54 -1.96 -19.64
CA PHE A 143 -11.59 -0.81 -20.54
C PHE A 143 -10.30 -0.02 -20.53
N ASP A 144 -9.70 0.23 -19.36
CA ASP A 144 -8.41 0.92 -19.24
C ASP A 144 -7.31 0.14 -19.99
N ASN A 145 -7.23 -1.18 -19.80
CA ASN A 145 -6.31 -2.04 -20.53
C ASN A 145 -6.49 -1.96 -22.07
N PHE A 146 -7.75 -1.93 -22.54
CA PHE A 146 -8.03 -1.77 -23.96
C PHE A 146 -7.64 -0.38 -24.48
N LEU A 147 -7.89 0.68 -23.71
CA LEU A 147 -7.53 2.04 -24.10
C LEU A 147 -6.02 2.25 -24.16
N ASP A 148 -5.26 1.64 -23.25
CA ASP A 148 -3.80 1.63 -23.30
C ASP A 148 -3.29 0.91 -24.55
N HIS A 149 -3.91 -0.22 -24.93
CA HIS A 149 -3.60 -0.92 -26.17
C HIS A 149 -3.98 -0.12 -27.43
N ALA A 150 -5.11 0.58 -27.41
CA ALA A 150 -5.59 1.38 -28.52
C ALA A 150 -4.84 2.72 -28.66
N TYR A 151 -3.99 3.09 -27.69
CA TYR A 151 -3.28 4.36 -27.69
C TYR A 151 -2.35 4.49 -28.91
N GLY A 152 -2.58 5.51 -29.74
CA GLY A 152 -1.79 5.76 -30.95
C GLY A 152 -2.13 4.87 -32.15
N ASN A 153 -3.16 4.01 -32.08
CA ASN A 153 -3.61 3.19 -33.20
C ASN A 153 -4.89 3.76 -33.87
N PRO A 154 -4.80 4.34 -35.09
CA PRO A 154 -5.95 4.93 -35.78
C PRO A 154 -7.08 3.94 -36.08
N ALA A 155 -6.76 2.65 -36.29
CA ALA A 155 -7.76 1.63 -36.61
C ALA A 155 -8.70 1.32 -35.42
N LEU A 156 -8.29 1.69 -34.20
CA LEU A 156 -9.06 1.46 -32.98
C LEU A 156 -9.67 2.76 -32.42
N ALA A 157 -9.53 3.90 -33.11
CA ALA A 157 -9.93 5.21 -32.60
C ALA A 157 -11.42 5.29 -32.24
N ASP A 158 -12.30 4.81 -33.14
CA ASP A 158 -13.76 4.84 -32.92
C ASP A 158 -14.19 3.91 -31.79
N ALA A 159 -13.58 2.72 -31.71
CA ALA A 159 -13.82 1.77 -30.62
C ALA A 159 -13.34 2.33 -29.28
N ALA A 160 -12.17 2.98 -29.26
CA ALA A 160 -11.63 3.64 -28.08
C ALA A 160 -12.47 4.85 -27.64
N ALA A 161 -13.06 5.60 -28.57
CA ALA A 161 -13.99 6.69 -28.26
C ALA A 161 -15.25 6.15 -27.56
N ALA A 162 -15.87 5.11 -28.14
CA ALA A 162 -17.05 4.47 -27.55
C ALA A 162 -16.78 3.89 -26.16
N VAL A 163 -15.60 3.29 -25.94
CA VAL A 163 -15.19 2.78 -24.63
C VAL A 163 -14.93 3.93 -23.64
N ARG A 164 -14.29 5.03 -24.06
CA ARG A 164 -14.09 6.22 -23.21
C ARG A 164 -15.41 6.81 -22.75
N GLU A 165 -16.38 6.94 -23.65
CA GLU A 165 -17.72 7.43 -23.31
C GLU A 165 -18.40 6.50 -22.28
N ALA A 166 -18.30 5.18 -22.46
CA ALA A 166 -18.87 4.22 -21.51
C ALA A 166 -18.20 4.25 -20.12
N ILE A 167 -16.89 4.49 -20.04
CA ILE A 167 -16.14 4.61 -18.77
C ILE A 167 -16.69 5.75 -17.90
N VAL A 168 -17.13 6.86 -18.49
CA VAL A 168 -17.67 8.03 -17.75
C VAL A 168 -18.90 7.63 -16.92
N TYR A 169 -19.68 6.67 -17.41
CA TYR A 169 -20.88 6.15 -16.75
C TYR A 169 -20.62 5.02 -15.77
N ILE A 170 -19.39 4.49 -15.70
CA ILE A 170 -19.01 3.55 -14.65
C ILE A 170 -18.92 4.34 -13.35
N PRO A 171 -19.78 4.05 -12.34
CA PRO A 171 -19.65 4.68 -11.04
C PRO A 171 -18.25 4.34 -10.53
N SER A 172 -17.37 5.34 -10.51
CA SER A 172 -16.22 5.27 -9.64
C SER A 172 -16.80 5.13 -8.24
N VAL A 173 -16.25 4.22 -7.43
CA VAL A 173 -16.20 4.50 -5.99
C VAL A 173 -15.80 5.97 -5.97
N SER A 174 -16.61 6.83 -5.36
CA SER A 174 -16.07 8.15 -5.06
C SER A 174 -14.70 7.84 -4.48
N ASN A 175 -13.64 8.44 -5.03
CA ASN A 175 -12.44 8.61 -4.23
C ASN A 175 -12.95 8.92 -2.81
N ARG A 176 -12.30 8.38 -1.80
CA ARG A 176 -12.50 8.79 -0.39
C ARG A 176 -12.26 10.31 -0.26
N ALA A 177 -13.19 11.06 -0.83
CA ALA A 177 -13.18 12.44 -1.31
C ALA A 177 -14.65 12.91 -1.31
N GLY A 178 -15.62 12.00 -1.56
CA GLY A 178 -17.04 12.24 -1.28
C GLY A 178 -17.50 11.75 0.11
N GLN A 179 -16.85 10.73 0.68
CA GLN A 179 -16.80 10.66 2.14
C GLN A 179 -15.74 11.67 2.55
N ALA A 180 -16.09 12.60 3.45
CA ALA A 180 -15.05 13.30 4.19
C ALA A 180 -14.05 12.24 4.61
N THR A 181 -12.78 12.38 4.22
CA THR A 181 -11.71 11.53 4.75
C THR A 181 -12.00 11.42 6.23
N PRO A 182 -12.28 10.20 6.75
CA PRO A 182 -12.70 10.10 8.12
C PRO A 182 -11.64 10.83 8.91
N SER A 183 -12.08 11.84 9.62
CA SER A 183 -11.20 12.76 10.30
C SER A 183 -10.34 11.94 11.27
N LEU A 184 -9.15 12.38 11.68
CA LEU A 184 -8.29 11.49 12.47
C LEU A 184 -9.01 11.01 13.75
N GLY A 185 -9.92 11.81 14.31
CA GLY A 185 -10.83 11.45 15.40
C GLY A 185 -12.02 10.55 15.05
N GLN A 186 -12.30 10.32 13.76
CA GLN A 186 -13.26 9.32 13.26
C GLN A 186 -12.60 7.98 12.92
N ILE A 187 -11.33 7.98 12.54
CA ILE A 187 -10.55 6.75 12.28
C ILE A 187 -10.02 6.14 13.58
N THR A 188 -9.77 6.98 14.58
CA THR A 188 -9.23 6.55 15.87
C THR A 188 -10.31 6.61 16.95
N ASN A 189 -10.36 5.61 17.83
CA ASN A 189 -11.16 5.65 19.06
C ASN A 189 -10.49 6.56 20.10
N GLN A 190 -10.14 7.79 19.71
CA GLN A 190 -9.53 8.76 20.60
C GLN A 190 -10.61 9.47 21.42
N PRO A 191 -10.32 9.83 22.69
CA PRO A 191 -11.23 10.61 23.53
C PRO A 191 -11.52 12.01 22.97
N GLU A 192 -10.59 12.57 22.20
CA GLU A 192 -10.64 13.92 21.62
C GLU A 192 -10.91 13.84 20.11
N LYS A 193 -11.87 14.64 19.61
CA LYS A 193 -12.28 14.68 18.19
C LYS A 193 -11.95 16.00 17.49
N ASP A 194 -11.14 16.85 18.12
CA ASP A 194 -10.69 18.13 17.56
C ASP A 194 -9.57 17.91 16.53
N GLU A 195 -9.93 17.98 15.24
CA GLU A 195 -9.03 17.78 14.12
C GLU A 195 -7.86 18.76 14.05
N LEU A 196 -8.08 20.03 14.41
CA LEU A 196 -7.01 21.03 14.37
C LEU A 196 -5.96 20.73 15.44
N LYS A 197 -6.41 20.31 16.61
CA LYS A 197 -5.55 19.89 17.71
C LYS A 197 -4.81 18.59 17.39
N ILE A 198 -5.47 17.66 16.72
CA ILE A 198 -4.86 16.42 16.26
C ILE A 198 -3.79 16.69 15.20
N VAL A 199 -4.05 17.54 14.21
CA VAL A 199 -3.07 17.96 13.20
C VAL A 199 -1.88 18.67 13.86
N ARG A 200 -2.13 19.63 14.76
CA ARG A 200 -1.06 20.33 15.51
C ARG A 200 -0.22 19.38 16.35
N SER A 201 -0.86 18.44 17.02
CA SER A 201 -0.18 17.44 17.84
C SER A 201 0.60 16.45 16.98
N THR A 202 0.10 16.10 15.79
CA THR A 202 0.81 15.26 14.81
C THR A 202 2.03 15.97 14.26
N ILE A 203 1.90 17.24 13.83
CA ILE A 203 3.05 18.08 13.44
C ILE A 203 4.05 18.15 14.58
N HIS A 204 3.56 18.39 15.80
CA HIS A 204 4.43 18.53 16.95
C HIS A 204 5.20 17.23 17.27
N PHE A 205 4.49 16.10 17.26
CA PHE A 205 5.07 14.77 17.39
C PHE A 205 6.12 14.54 16.33
N CYS A 206 5.82 14.77 15.05
CA CYS A 206 6.76 14.57 13.95
C CYS A 206 8.02 15.41 14.14
N CYS A 207 7.89 16.71 14.43
CA CYS A 207 9.05 17.58 14.65
C CYS A 207 9.90 17.13 15.86
N ARG A 208 9.27 16.71 16.97
CA ARG A 208 10.01 16.20 18.13
C ARG A 208 10.67 14.86 17.84
N PHE A 209 9.95 13.94 17.23
CA PHE A 209 10.45 12.63 16.85
C PHE A 209 11.67 12.76 15.92
N LEU A 210 11.55 13.54 14.85
CA LEU A 210 12.65 13.81 13.92
C LEU A 210 13.85 14.46 14.61
N HIS A 211 13.61 15.42 15.50
CA HIS A 211 14.68 16.03 16.28
C HIS A 211 15.39 15.02 17.19
N GLU A 212 14.66 14.20 17.95
CA GLU A 212 15.26 13.16 18.80
C GLU A 212 16.03 12.11 17.99
N MET A 213 15.50 11.70 16.84
CA MET A 213 16.19 10.77 15.93
C MET A 213 17.48 11.37 15.39
N ASN A 214 17.48 12.67 15.09
CA ASN A 214 18.66 13.39 14.65
C ASN A 214 19.69 13.59 15.78
N GLU A 215 19.27 13.97 16.99
CA GLU A 215 20.16 14.08 18.16
C GLU A 215 20.84 12.75 18.46
N GLN A 216 20.08 11.64 18.47
CA GLN A 216 20.63 10.29 18.64
C GLN A 216 21.62 9.91 17.54
N ARG A 217 21.33 10.27 16.28
CA ARG A 217 22.25 10.04 15.16
C ARG A 217 23.55 10.83 15.33
N LEU A 218 23.45 12.12 15.67
CA LEU A 218 24.61 12.99 15.89
C LEU A 218 25.43 12.52 17.10
N GLU A 219 24.79 12.04 18.15
CA GLU A 219 25.45 11.46 19.32
C GLU A 219 26.31 10.24 18.94
N LEU A 220 25.75 9.32 18.14
CA LEU A 220 26.51 8.17 17.63
C LEU A 220 27.63 8.57 16.66
N LEU A 221 27.39 9.57 15.79
CA LEU A 221 28.42 10.09 14.88
C LEU A 221 29.49 10.93 15.61
N GLY A 222 29.23 11.36 16.85
CA GLY A 222 30.20 12.03 17.70
C GLY A 222 31.26 11.09 18.29
N ASP A 223 30.99 9.77 18.28
CA ASP A 223 31.94 8.77 18.76
C ASP A 223 33.02 8.47 17.71
N GLU A 224 34.29 8.60 18.09
CA GLU A 224 35.43 8.41 17.19
C GLU A 224 35.53 6.99 16.63
N ASN A 225 35.17 5.97 17.43
CA ASN A 225 35.23 4.58 17.00
C ASN A 225 34.11 4.26 16.00
N VAL A 226 32.90 4.80 16.22
CA VAL A 226 31.77 4.68 15.30
C VAL A 226 32.12 5.34 13.96
N MET A 227 32.67 6.55 13.98
CA MET A 227 33.09 7.26 12.76
C MET A 227 34.19 6.52 12.00
N ARG A 228 35.20 6.01 12.71
CA ARG A 228 36.27 5.21 12.10
C ARG A 228 35.72 3.95 11.44
N GLN A 229 34.82 3.23 12.10
CA GLN A 229 34.21 2.02 11.55
C GLN A 229 33.28 2.34 10.37
N LEU A 230 32.52 3.43 10.44
CA LEU A 230 31.68 3.91 9.33
C LEU A 230 32.52 4.23 8.09
N ALA A 231 33.66 4.92 8.26
CA ALA A 231 34.56 5.24 7.15
C ALA A 231 35.13 3.98 6.48
N ILE A 232 35.53 2.97 7.26
CA ILE A 232 35.99 1.67 6.73
C ILE A 232 34.87 1.03 5.90
N MET A 233 33.65 0.95 6.44
CA MET A 233 32.53 0.33 5.74
C MET A 233 32.08 1.10 4.51
N LEU A 234 32.19 2.42 4.51
CA LEU A 234 31.92 3.26 3.34
C LEU A 234 32.90 3.00 2.21
N ASN A 235 34.19 2.84 2.53
CA ASN A 235 35.20 2.49 1.53
C ASN A 235 34.96 1.08 0.94
N GLU A 236 34.50 0.14 1.76
CA GLU A 236 34.16 -1.22 1.31
C GLU A 236 32.85 -1.31 0.52
N CYS A 237 31.97 -0.31 0.61
CA CYS A 237 30.64 -0.39 -0.01
C CYS A 237 30.68 -0.19 -1.53
N ASP A 238 31.66 0.56 -2.04
CA ASP A 238 31.83 0.92 -3.46
C ASP A 238 30.53 1.45 -4.11
N GLY A 239 29.83 2.34 -3.41
CA GLY A 239 28.56 2.93 -3.84
C GLY A 239 27.30 2.12 -3.52
N ASP A 240 27.43 0.83 -3.15
CA ASP A 240 26.31 0.02 -2.69
C ASP A 240 26.06 0.20 -1.19
N TYR A 241 25.33 1.27 -0.83
CA TYR A 241 25.00 1.61 0.55
C TYR A 241 24.15 0.54 1.26
N GLU A 242 23.47 -0.35 0.56
CA GLU A 242 22.69 -1.43 1.20
C GLU A 242 23.60 -2.42 1.94
N LYS A 243 24.90 -2.46 1.59
CA LYS A 243 25.92 -3.17 2.38
C LYS A 243 26.08 -2.60 3.79
N LEU A 244 25.65 -1.38 4.10
CA LEU A 244 25.72 -0.83 5.47
C LEU A 244 24.58 -1.31 6.38
N ARG A 245 23.48 -1.82 5.79
CA ARG A 245 22.29 -2.25 6.51
C ARG A 245 22.56 -3.47 7.37
N TYR A 246 22.04 -3.50 8.60
CA TYR A 246 22.10 -4.64 9.50
C TYR A 246 21.47 -5.90 8.88
N SER A 247 22.10 -7.04 9.13
CA SER A 247 21.64 -8.34 8.64
C SER A 247 22.06 -9.43 9.61
N THR A 248 21.12 -10.30 9.95
CA THR A 248 21.32 -11.45 10.84
C THR A 248 21.94 -12.65 10.14
N THR A 249 22.04 -12.64 8.81
CA THR A 249 22.54 -13.76 7.99
C THR A 249 24.01 -13.65 7.64
N LYS A 250 24.66 -12.51 7.89
CA LYS A 250 26.09 -12.27 7.62
C LYS A 250 26.92 -12.39 8.90
N THR A 251 27.65 -13.50 9.04
CA THR A 251 28.43 -13.89 10.23
C THR A 251 29.61 -12.97 10.57
N THR A 252 30.19 -12.28 9.59
CA THR A 252 31.37 -11.41 9.75
C THR A 252 31.11 -10.09 10.50
N ARG A 253 29.87 -9.81 10.93
CA ARG A 253 29.48 -8.51 11.51
C ARG A 253 29.43 -8.43 13.03
N SER A 254 29.71 -9.51 13.75
CA SER A 254 29.74 -9.49 15.22
C SER A 254 30.65 -8.38 15.77
N THR A 255 31.82 -8.19 15.16
CA THR A 255 32.82 -7.19 15.55
C THR A 255 32.49 -5.79 15.04
N VAL A 256 31.82 -5.68 13.87
CA VAL A 256 31.48 -4.42 13.22
C VAL A 256 30.55 -3.54 14.09
N TYR A 257 29.62 -4.16 14.82
CA TYR A 257 28.69 -3.43 15.70
C TYR A 257 29.25 -3.12 17.09
N LYS A 258 30.48 -3.55 17.40
CA LYS A 258 31.13 -3.26 18.69
C LYS A 258 31.21 -1.75 18.94
N ALA A 259 31.55 -0.96 17.93
CA ALA A 259 31.67 0.50 18.08
C ALA A 259 30.32 1.15 18.44
N ILE A 260 29.25 0.85 17.69
CA ILE A 260 27.90 1.36 18.00
C ILE A 260 27.42 0.87 19.37
N ALA A 261 27.62 -0.41 19.69
CA ALA A 261 27.22 -0.95 21.00
C ALA A 261 27.97 -0.26 22.16
N GLY A 262 29.27 -0.01 21.99
CA GLY A 262 30.09 0.74 22.94
C GLY A 262 29.59 2.17 23.15
N ALA A 263 29.40 2.92 22.05
CA ALA A 263 28.87 4.28 22.08
C ALA A 263 27.50 4.34 22.77
N ILE A 264 26.60 3.40 22.48
CA ILE A 264 25.29 3.32 23.13
C ILE A 264 25.44 3.01 24.62
N LEU A 265 26.37 2.15 25.04
CA LEU A 265 26.59 1.83 26.45
C LEU A 265 27.15 3.00 27.25
N GLU A 266 28.06 3.78 26.66
CA GLU A 266 28.68 4.97 27.26
C GLU A 266 27.73 6.18 27.29
N SER A 267 26.83 6.26 26.31
CA SER A 267 25.80 7.29 26.24
C SER A 267 24.95 7.38 27.50
N GLY A 268 24.72 8.60 28.00
CA GLY A 268 23.73 8.90 29.04
C GLY A 268 22.28 8.96 28.53
N ASN A 269 22.07 8.81 27.23
CA ASN A 269 20.78 8.95 26.58
C ASN A 269 19.97 7.65 26.73
N LEU A 270 19.10 7.61 27.75
CA LEU A 270 18.21 6.47 27.99
C LEU A 270 17.35 6.12 26.76
N ARG A 271 16.90 7.12 25.99
CA ARG A 271 16.07 6.90 24.80
C ARG A 271 16.82 6.20 23.68
N LEU A 272 18.12 6.45 23.57
CA LEU A 272 18.98 5.76 22.60
C LEU A 272 19.15 4.28 22.97
N LYS A 273 19.37 3.99 24.26
CA LYS A 273 19.44 2.61 24.78
C LYS A 273 18.12 1.87 24.61
N GLU A 274 17.03 2.54 24.93
CA GLU A 274 15.67 2.03 24.75
C GLU A 274 15.40 1.70 23.28
N ARG A 275 15.74 2.60 22.34
CA ARG A 275 15.59 2.38 20.90
C ARG A 275 16.30 1.12 20.41
N LEU A 276 17.50 0.82 20.93
CA LEU A 276 18.20 -0.42 20.61
C LEU A 276 17.42 -1.65 21.11
N LEU A 277 16.95 -1.60 22.36
CA LEU A 277 16.25 -2.72 23.01
C LEU A 277 14.86 -2.99 22.40
N HIS A 278 14.15 -1.98 21.90
CA HIS A 278 12.85 -2.15 21.21
C HIS A 278 12.94 -2.93 19.90
N ASN A 279 14.13 -3.16 19.36
CA ASN A 279 14.29 -4.10 18.25
C ASN A 279 14.11 -5.58 18.68
N ARG A 280 14.00 -5.85 19.99
CA ARG A 280 13.58 -7.14 20.55
C ARG A 280 12.07 -7.13 20.74
N THR A 281 11.38 -8.03 20.06
CA THR A 281 9.91 -8.14 20.09
C THR A 281 9.37 -8.30 21.51
N GLU A 282 9.95 -9.20 22.30
CA GLU A 282 9.53 -9.45 23.69
C GLU A 282 9.69 -8.21 24.59
N PHE A 283 10.83 -7.53 24.49
CA PHE A 283 11.08 -6.30 25.26
C PHE A 283 10.09 -5.19 24.87
N SER A 284 9.83 -5.04 23.57
CA SER A 284 8.88 -4.04 23.08
C SER A 284 7.46 -4.29 23.61
N TYR A 285 6.97 -5.53 23.50
CA TYR A 285 5.65 -5.88 24.03
C TYR A 285 5.58 -5.75 25.56
N ASP A 286 6.59 -6.21 26.30
CA ASP A 286 6.64 -6.08 27.75
C ASP A 286 6.60 -4.61 28.20
N GLN A 287 7.35 -3.73 27.54
CA GLN A 287 7.32 -2.29 27.80
C GLN A 287 5.94 -1.68 27.49
N ILE A 288 5.29 -2.11 26.41
CA ILE A 288 3.96 -1.63 26.02
C ILE A 288 2.88 -2.09 27.00
N GLU A 289 2.93 -3.34 27.46
CA GLU A 289 1.90 -3.97 28.29
C GLU A 289 2.06 -3.64 29.78
N ASN A 290 3.30 -3.70 30.29
CA ASN A 290 3.58 -3.61 31.72
C ASN A 290 4.08 -2.22 32.15
N ASN A 291 4.48 -1.37 31.20
CA ASN A 291 4.95 0.00 31.47
C ASN A 291 6.07 0.05 32.53
N SER A 292 6.96 -0.95 32.47
CA SER A 292 8.07 -1.13 33.39
C SER A 292 9.08 0.01 33.22
N ALA A 293 9.30 0.81 34.27
CA ALA A 293 10.27 1.90 34.21
C ALA A 293 11.68 1.37 33.92
N LEU A 294 12.27 1.78 32.79
CA LEU A 294 13.62 1.41 32.40
C LEU A 294 14.63 2.42 32.96
N THR A 295 15.59 1.96 33.77
CA THR A 295 16.72 2.80 34.20
C THR A 295 17.92 2.64 33.28
N ILE A 296 18.90 3.55 33.37
CA ILE A 296 20.14 3.47 32.59
C ILE A 296 20.92 2.18 32.94
N GLU A 297 20.97 1.84 34.22
CA GLU A 297 21.67 0.64 34.72
C GLU A 297 21.03 -0.62 34.17
N GLU A 298 19.69 -0.67 34.19
CA GLU A 298 18.93 -1.81 33.68
C GLU A 298 19.07 -1.93 32.15
N ALA A 299 18.96 -0.82 31.43
CA ALA A 299 19.20 -0.80 29.99
C ALA A 299 20.62 -1.28 29.65
N ASN A 300 21.63 -0.81 30.38
CA ASN A 300 23.01 -1.25 30.21
C ASN A 300 23.18 -2.74 30.51
N ARG A 301 22.51 -3.28 31.54
CA ARG A 301 22.51 -4.71 31.86
C ARG A 301 21.92 -5.54 30.72
N LEU A 302 20.77 -5.13 30.18
CA LEU A 302 20.07 -5.80 29.08
C LEU A 302 20.80 -5.72 27.75
N ILE A 303 21.54 -4.65 27.50
CA ILE A 303 22.41 -4.52 26.32
C ILE A 303 23.63 -5.43 26.49
N LYS A 304 24.31 -5.38 27.64
CA LYS A 304 25.50 -6.22 27.92
C LYS A 304 25.20 -7.72 27.81
N SER A 305 23.99 -8.17 28.17
CA SER A 305 23.63 -9.59 28.04
C SER A 305 23.65 -10.10 26.60
N GLY A 306 23.48 -9.21 25.61
CA GLY A 306 23.56 -9.53 24.18
C GLY A 306 24.94 -9.34 23.55
N LEU A 307 25.97 -9.05 24.37
CA LEU A 307 27.34 -8.85 23.93
C LEU A 307 28.24 -9.93 24.52
N ARG A 308 29.29 -10.28 23.77
CA ARG A 308 30.38 -11.12 24.27
C ARG A 308 31.24 -10.32 25.25
N VAL A 309 32.05 -11.01 26.04
CA VAL A 309 33.05 -10.41 26.94
C VAL A 309 33.98 -9.43 26.19
N THR A 310 34.23 -9.67 24.90
CA THR A 310 35.03 -8.79 24.03
C THR A 310 34.33 -7.50 23.60
N GLY A 311 33.06 -7.31 23.97
CA GLY A 311 32.17 -6.23 23.53
C GLY A 311 31.58 -6.42 22.12
N SER A 312 31.91 -7.52 21.44
CA SER A 312 31.33 -7.84 20.13
C SER A 312 29.90 -8.36 20.28
N LEU A 313 29.06 -8.16 19.28
CA LEU A 313 27.68 -8.63 19.27
C LEU A 313 27.62 -10.16 19.35
N ASP A 314 26.84 -10.72 20.28
CA ASP A 314 26.62 -12.15 20.32
C ASP A 314 25.48 -12.56 19.37
N ILE A 315 25.84 -13.17 18.23
CA ILE A 315 24.89 -13.52 17.16
C ILE A 315 24.07 -14.77 17.52
N TYR A 316 24.64 -15.64 18.35
CA TYR A 316 24.07 -16.91 18.78
C TYR A 316 24.13 -17.05 20.31
N PRO A 317 23.42 -16.19 21.07
CA PRO A 317 23.40 -16.28 22.52
C PRO A 317 22.70 -17.56 22.99
N GLU A 318 23.11 -18.10 24.13
CA GLU A 318 22.45 -19.27 24.76
C GLU A 318 20.97 -19.00 25.04
N ASN A 319 20.65 -17.77 25.45
CA ASN A 319 19.29 -17.28 25.58
C ASN A 319 18.96 -16.32 24.43
N ASN A 320 18.03 -16.71 23.56
CA ASN A 320 17.58 -15.88 22.44
C ASN A 320 17.00 -14.53 22.89
N ALA A 321 16.46 -14.40 24.11
CA ALA A 321 15.99 -13.13 24.66
C ALA A 321 17.11 -12.08 24.81
N HIS A 322 18.38 -12.52 24.85
CA HIS A 322 19.53 -11.63 24.91
C HIS A 322 19.98 -11.13 23.54
N LYS A 323 19.46 -11.67 22.44
CA LYS A 323 19.92 -11.29 21.10
C LYS A 323 19.62 -9.82 20.82
N LEU A 324 20.64 -9.07 20.41
CA LEU A 324 20.47 -7.67 20.00
C LEU A 324 20.26 -7.57 18.49
N HIS A 325 19.41 -6.62 18.11
CA HIS A 325 19.13 -6.29 16.72
C HIS A 325 19.37 -4.80 16.50
N PHE A 326 20.15 -4.45 15.48
CA PHE A 326 20.48 -3.06 15.15
C PHE A 326 19.62 -2.54 13.98
N ASN A 327 18.41 -3.06 13.83
CA ASN A 327 17.48 -2.55 12.81
C ASN A 327 17.23 -1.06 13.08
N ASN A 328 17.27 -0.24 12.03
CA ASN A 328 17.03 1.20 12.12
C ASN A 328 18.03 1.99 13.02
N ILE A 329 19.13 1.38 13.48
CA ILE A 329 20.21 2.02 14.25
C ILE A 329 21.60 1.53 13.78
N ASP A 330 21.66 1.06 12.53
CA ASP A 330 22.87 0.59 11.89
C ASP A 330 23.61 1.70 11.14
N TYR A 331 24.74 1.35 10.53
CA TYR A 331 25.56 2.28 9.76
C TYR A 331 24.84 2.87 8.54
N LEU A 332 23.83 2.21 7.97
CA LEU A 332 23.02 2.79 6.89
C LEU A 332 22.21 3.97 7.41
N TYR A 333 21.56 3.82 8.55
CA TYR A 333 20.68 4.85 9.13
C TYR A 333 21.44 5.93 9.93
N LEU A 334 22.75 5.79 10.06
CA LEU A 334 23.63 6.90 10.41
C LEU A 334 23.77 7.92 9.28
N ILE A 335 23.65 7.50 8.02
CA ILE A 335 23.82 8.36 6.84
C ILE A 335 22.53 8.56 6.02
N LYS A 336 21.47 7.78 6.30
CA LYS A 336 20.14 7.90 5.69
C LYS A 336 19.05 8.03 6.75
N HIS A 337 17.88 8.50 6.33
CA HIS A 337 16.67 8.47 7.14
C HIS A 337 16.15 7.05 7.31
N THR A 338 15.61 6.75 8.48
CA THR A 338 14.85 5.52 8.74
C THR A 338 13.47 5.59 8.09
N PRO A 339 12.82 4.45 7.79
CA PRO A 339 11.45 4.44 7.27
C PRO A 339 10.47 5.22 8.17
N CYS A 340 10.67 5.23 9.49
CA CYS A 340 9.85 5.99 10.42
C CYS A 340 10.04 7.51 10.28
N GLU A 341 11.28 7.97 10.03
CA GLU A 341 11.54 9.39 9.74
C GLU A 341 10.92 9.80 8.39
N GLU A 342 11.01 8.95 7.36
CA GLU A 342 10.38 9.19 6.06
C GLU A 342 8.85 9.35 6.18
N VAL A 343 8.20 8.51 6.99
CA VAL A 343 6.76 8.64 7.28
C VAL A 343 6.46 9.94 8.02
N ALA A 344 7.27 10.33 9.01
CA ALA A 344 7.10 11.58 9.74
C ALA A 344 7.27 12.81 8.81
N PHE A 345 8.24 12.77 7.89
CA PHE A 345 8.37 13.80 6.85
C PHE A 345 7.15 13.83 5.93
N ALA A 346 6.67 12.68 5.48
CA ALA A 346 5.46 12.59 4.65
C ALA A 346 4.24 13.17 5.37
N TRP A 347 4.08 12.92 6.67
CA TRP A 347 3.02 13.52 7.48
C TRP A 347 3.17 15.02 7.60
N LEU A 348 4.38 15.55 7.84
CA LEU A 348 4.62 17.00 7.85
C LEU A 348 4.26 17.65 6.51
N LEU A 349 4.73 17.07 5.39
CA LEU A 349 4.43 17.57 4.04
C LEU A 349 2.93 17.49 3.70
N ALA A 350 2.23 16.46 4.18
CA ALA A 350 0.79 16.31 4.00
C ALA A 350 0.03 17.38 4.80
N THR A 351 0.50 17.73 6.00
CA THR A 351 -0.13 18.78 6.83
C THR A 351 0.07 20.20 6.29
N ASP A 352 1.02 20.41 5.38
CA ASP A 352 1.33 21.73 4.79
C ASP A 352 0.43 22.09 3.58
N ARG A 353 -0.39 21.15 3.07
CA ARG A 353 -1.16 21.35 1.82
C ARG A 353 -2.48 22.11 1.92
N VAL A 354 -2.92 22.59 3.10
CA VAL A 354 -3.98 23.61 3.22
C VAL A 354 -3.75 24.42 4.50
N GLN A 355 -3.39 25.71 4.41
CA GLN A 355 -3.53 26.61 5.56
C GLN A 355 -5.01 26.96 5.75
N LEU A 356 -5.69 26.21 6.62
CA LEU A 356 -7.10 26.38 6.97
C LEU A 356 -7.44 27.81 7.45
N SER A 357 -6.46 28.52 8.04
CA SER A 357 -6.62 29.93 8.43
C SER A 357 -6.84 30.87 7.25
N GLY A 358 -6.30 30.57 6.06
CA GLY A 358 -6.53 31.36 4.85
C GLY A 358 -7.88 31.07 4.18
N VAL A 359 -8.50 29.92 4.47
CA VAL A 359 -9.78 29.51 3.88
C VAL A 359 -10.97 30.04 4.68
N THR A 360 -10.87 30.10 6.01
CA THR A 360 -11.95 30.58 6.90
C THR A 360 -12.08 32.10 7.00
N ASP A 361 -11.01 32.86 6.75
CA ASP A 361 -11.01 34.33 6.83
C ASP A 361 -11.28 35.02 5.47
N MET A 362 -11.53 34.24 4.42
CA MET A 362 -11.77 34.72 3.07
C MET A 362 -13.16 35.35 2.97
N ARG A 363 -13.24 36.65 2.66
CA ARG A 363 -14.50 37.36 2.44
C ARG A 363 -14.86 37.39 0.96
N GLN A 364 -16.12 37.65 0.64
CA GLN A 364 -16.59 37.67 -0.76
C GLN A 364 -15.84 38.69 -1.65
N GLY A 365 -15.28 39.77 -1.07
CA GLY A 365 -14.44 40.75 -1.78
C GLY A 365 -13.01 40.25 -2.10
N ASP A 366 -12.57 39.15 -1.49
CA ASP A 366 -11.25 38.54 -1.68
C ASP A 366 -11.25 37.51 -2.84
N LEU A 367 -12.38 37.35 -3.51
CA LEU A 367 -12.58 36.46 -4.65
C LEU A 367 -12.72 37.28 -5.93
N ARG A 368 -11.78 37.12 -6.87
CA ARG A 368 -11.94 37.66 -8.22
C ARG A 368 -12.66 36.63 -9.06
N ILE A 369 -13.90 36.94 -9.44
CA ILE A 369 -14.74 36.08 -10.30
C ILE A 369 -14.92 36.76 -11.65
N THR A 370 -14.58 36.03 -12.72
CA THR A 370 -14.84 36.41 -14.11
C THR A 370 -15.65 35.29 -14.79
N PRO A 371 -16.25 35.52 -15.97
CA PRO A 371 -17.09 34.51 -16.62
C PRO A 371 -16.39 33.17 -16.94
N SER A 372 -15.05 33.15 -16.94
CA SER A 372 -14.25 31.97 -17.29
C SER A 372 -13.35 31.46 -16.17
N VAL A 373 -13.09 32.22 -15.09
CA VAL A 373 -12.27 31.77 -13.95
C VAL A 373 -12.67 32.47 -12.64
N ALA A 374 -12.58 31.75 -11.51
CA ALA A 374 -12.60 32.31 -10.16
C ALA A 374 -11.25 32.04 -9.44
N SER A 375 -10.63 33.08 -8.86
CA SER A 375 -9.36 32.98 -8.14
C SER A 375 -9.33 33.82 -6.85
N PRO A 376 -8.78 33.32 -5.73
CA PRO A 376 -8.67 34.06 -4.48
C PRO A 376 -7.45 35.01 -4.46
N ILE A 377 -7.59 36.16 -3.78
CA ILE A 377 -6.53 37.12 -3.46
C ILE A 377 -6.56 37.35 -1.94
N TYR A 378 -5.66 36.73 -1.16
CA TYR A 378 -5.67 36.80 0.32
C TYR A 378 -4.33 37.31 0.89
N THR A 379 -4.37 38.25 1.86
CA THR A 379 -3.21 38.77 2.62
C THR A 379 -3.41 38.62 4.14
N LYS A 380 -2.44 37.98 4.84
CA LYS A 380 -2.44 37.59 6.27
C LYS A 380 -2.33 38.76 7.26
N ASN A 381 -3.14 38.80 8.34
CA ASN A 381 -2.80 39.26 9.72
C ASN A 381 -4.02 39.40 10.67
N ARG A 382 -4.53 38.32 11.30
CA ARG A 382 -5.40 38.39 12.51
C ARG A 382 -5.28 37.11 13.37
N SER A 383 -4.86 37.21 14.63
CA SER A 383 -4.82 36.07 15.57
C SER A 383 -4.95 36.52 17.01
N GLU A 384 -6.04 36.19 17.70
CA GLU A 384 -6.17 36.27 19.17
C GLU A 384 -7.23 35.25 19.67
N GLN A 385 -6.80 34.05 20.11
CA GLN A 385 -7.46 33.30 21.18
C GLN A 385 -6.56 32.14 21.66
N SER A 386 -6.48 31.95 22.97
CA SER A 386 -5.58 30.97 23.61
C SER A 386 -6.09 29.55 23.43
N ILE A 387 -5.22 28.68 22.91
CA ILE A 387 -5.45 27.24 22.77
C ILE A 387 -5.45 26.60 24.17
N ARG A 388 -6.51 25.84 24.50
CA ARG A 388 -6.58 25.06 25.74
C ARG A 388 -5.80 23.75 25.56
N ASP A 389 -4.75 23.55 26.34
CA ASP A 389 -3.90 22.36 26.29
C ASP A 389 -4.61 21.13 26.87
N VAL A 390 -4.84 20.10 26.05
CA VAL A 390 -5.07 18.73 26.53
C VAL A 390 -4.25 17.79 25.62
N PRO A 391 -3.49 16.86 26.18
CA PRO A 391 -2.55 16.04 25.41
C PRO A 391 -3.27 14.98 24.54
N MET A 392 -2.87 14.90 23.27
CA MET A 392 -3.35 13.92 22.27
C MET A 392 -2.93 12.48 22.61
N HIS A 393 -1.90 12.30 23.43
CA HIS A 393 -1.30 11.00 23.71
C HIS A 393 -1.68 10.49 25.10
N TYR A 394 -1.77 9.16 25.26
CA TYR A 394 -1.95 8.52 26.56
C TYR A 394 -0.84 8.97 27.52
N SER A 395 -1.20 9.34 28.75
CA SER A 395 -0.35 10.06 29.70
C SER A 395 0.96 9.39 30.14
N LYS A 396 1.19 8.15 29.67
CA LYS A 396 2.38 7.35 29.97
C LYS A 396 3.17 6.94 28.72
N SER A 397 2.70 7.30 27.52
CA SER A 397 3.37 6.94 26.27
C SER A 397 4.63 7.79 26.04
N MET A 398 5.63 7.23 25.35
CA MET A 398 6.84 7.98 24.97
C MET A 398 6.51 9.26 24.18
N GLN A 399 5.46 9.21 23.36
CA GLN A 399 4.93 10.34 22.59
C GLN A 399 4.31 11.41 23.51
N TYR A 400 3.63 11.00 24.60
CA TYR A 400 3.18 11.91 25.64
C TYR A 400 4.33 12.53 26.42
N HIS A 401 5.38 11.78 26.77
CA HIS A 401 6.53 12.33 27.49
C HIS A 401 7.36 13.28 26.62
N ALA A 402 7.47 13.02 25.32
CA ALA A 402 8.02 13.95 24.36
C ALA A 402 7.18 15.24 24.24
N TYR A 403 5.85 15.12 24.33
CA TYR A 403 4.89 16.24 24.33
C TYR A 403 4.93 17.06 25.65
N ALA A 404 4.85 16.39 26.80
CA ALA A 404 4.83 16.98 28.15
C ALA A 404 6.18 17.59 28.55
N GLY A 405 7.30 16.98 28.16
CA GLY A 405 8.64 17.51 28.40
C GLY A 405 8.88 18.87 27.73
N ARG A 406 8.14 19.18 26.65
CA ARG A 406 8.15 20.52 26.03
C ARG A 406 7.29 21.53 26.79
N LEU A 407 6.13 21.14 27.31
CA LEU A 407 5.29 22.03 28.11
C LEU A 407 6.00 22.50 29.38
N GLN A 408 6.77 21.62 30.04
CA GLN A 408 7.62 21.99 31.19
C GLN A 408 8.77 22.93 30.81
N LYS A 409 9.41 22.76 29.64
CA LYS A 409 10.45 23.69 29.17
C LYS A 409 9.84 25.05 28.77
N LEU A 410 8.68 25.07 28.12
CA LEU A 410 7.98 26.31 27.75
C LEU A 410 7.44 27.07 28.97
N SER A 411 7.00 26.38 30.04
CA SER A 411 6.62 27.04 31.30
C SER A 411 7.83 27.59 32.06
N ALA A 412 8.99 26.92 32.00
CA ALA A 412 10.24 27.42 32.56
C ALA A 412 10.79 28.64 31.77
N THR A 413 10.63 28.66 30.44
CA THR A 413 11.05 29.81 29.61
C THR A 413 10.06 31.00 29.68
N ARG A 414 8.78 30.77 30.03
CA ARG A 414 7.82 31.85 30.31
C ARG A 414 7.95 32.50 31.69
N LEU A 415 8.79 31.96 32.57
CA LEU A 415 9.16 32.58 33.85
C LEU A 415 10.49 33.37 33.77
N LEU A 416 11.08 33.48 32.58
CA LEU A 416 12.33 34.20 32.31
C LEU A 416 12.23 35.20 31.13
N ILE A 417 11.01 35.68 30.82
CA ILE A 417 10.81 36.87 29.96
C ILE A 417 9.99 37.89 30.73
#